data_AF-A0A2G6KHK0-F1
#
_entry.id   AF-A0A2G6KHK0-F1
#
_cell.length_a   1.000
_cell.length_b   1.000
_cell.length_c   1.000
_cell.angle_alpha   90.00
_cell.angle_beta   90.00
_cell.angle_gamma   90.00
#
_symmetry.space_group_name_H-M   'P 1'
#
loop_
_entity.id
_entity.type
_entity.pdbx_description
1 polymer ?
#
loop_
_entity_poly.entity_id
_entity_poly.type
_entity_poly.pdbx_seq_one_letter_code
_entity_poly.pdbx_strand_id
1 'polypeptide(L)' 'GRIMDELEERGVVGPSVGSKAREVLMTVEEFELLQDSGAL' A
#
# COMPACT_ATOMS: atom_id res chain seq x y z
N GLY A 1 10.81 3.41 -9.79
CA GLY A 1 10.53 4.55 -8.89
C GLY A 1 10.30 3.93 -7.54
N ARG A 2 11.18 4.18 -6.58
CA ARG A 2 11.33 3.31 -5.41
C ARG A 2 10.11 3.28 -4.48
N ILE A 3 9.37 4.39 -4.40
CA ILE A 3 8.16 4.49 -3.57
C ILE A 3 7.14 3.40 -3.93
N MET A 4 6.89 3.16 -5.22
CA MET A 4 5.87 2.16 -5.60
C MET A 4 6.31 0.74 -5.30
N ASP A 5 7.61 0.46 -5.38
CA ASP A 5 8.17 -0.86 -5.09
C ASP A 5 8.11 -1.12 -3.57
N GLU A 6 8.44 -0.11 -2.76
CA GLU A 6 8.30 -0.17 -1.30
C GLU A 6 6.84 -0.32 -0.84
N LEU A 7 5.89 0.35 -1.51
CA LEU A 7 4.46 0.20 -1.21
C LEU A 7 3.93 -1.18 -1.59
N GLU A 8 4.47 -1.79 -2.65
CA GLU A 8 4.13 -3.15 -3.07
C GLU A 8 4.68 -4.18 -2.05
N GLU A 9 5.93 -4.03 -1.62
CA GLU A 9 6.55 -4.87 -0.58
C GLU A 9 5.81 -4.82 0.76
N ARG A 10 5.25 -3.65 1.11
CA ARG A 10 4.45 -3.45 2.33
C ARG A 10 2.99 -3.88 2.17
N GLY A 11 2.58 -4.35 0.99
CA GLY A 11 1.20 -4.78 0.71
C GLY A 11 0.18 -3.65 0.63
N VAL A 12 0.62 -2.39 0.45
CA VAL A 12 -0.28 -1.22 0.33
C VAL A 12 -0.88 -1.16 -1.07
N VAL A 13 -0.12 -1.60 -2.09
CA VAL A 13 -0.58 -1.70 -3.47
C VAL A 13 -0.30 -3.08 -4.03
N GLY A 14 -1.14 -3.52 -4.97
CA GLY A 14 -0.96 -4.76 -5.70
C GLY A 14 0.17 -4.70 -6.73
N PRO A 15 0.55 -5.85 -7.31
CA PRO A 15 1.63 -5.93 -8.28
C PRO A 15 1.33 -5.12 -9.53
N SER A 16 2.38 -4.72 -10.24
CA SER A 16 2.23 -4.10 -11.56
C SER A 16 1.67 -5.10 -12.58
N VAL A 17 0.59 -4.73 -13.27
CA VAL A 17 -0.02 -5.53 -14.35
C VAL A 17 -0.03 -4.74 -15.65
N GLY A 18 1.08 -4.82 -16.39
CA GLY A 18 1.26 -4.13 -17.67
C GLY A 18 1.22 -2.60 -17.50
N SER A 19 0.40 -1.93 -18.30
CA SER A 19 0.22 -0.47 -18.25
C SER A 19 -0.92 -0.01 -17.34
N LYS A 20 -1.59 -0.94 -16.65
CA LYS A 20 -2.71 -0.59 -15.77
C LYS A 20 -2.19 0.07 -14.49
N ALA A 21 -3.03 0.90 -13.88
CA ALA A 21 -2.81 1.37 -12.53
C ALA A 21 -2.74 0.18 -11.56
N ARG A 22 -1.91 0.29 -10.53
CA ARG A 22 -1.87 -0.69 -9.44
C ARG A 22 -3.16 -0.58 -8.62
N GLU A 23 -3.61 -1.73 -8.13
CA GLU A 23 -4.72 -1.79 -7.18
C GLU A 23 -4.26 -1.29 -5.81
N VAL A 24 -5.08 -0.49 -5.13
CA VAL A 24 -4.83 -0.07 -3.75
C VAL A 24 -5.48 -1.09 -2.83
N LEU A 25 -4.69 -1.69 -1.94
CA LEU A 25 -5.10 -2.82 -1.10
C LEU A 25 -5.45 -2.42 0.33
N MET A 26 -5.23 -1.15 0.69
CA MET A 26 -5.47 -0.62 2.03
C MET A 26 -6.24 0.71 1.93
N THR A 27 -7.24 0.91 2.78
CA THR A 27 -7.93 2.20 2.88
C THR A 27 -7.21 3.17 3.82
N VAL A 28 -7.58 4.45 3.75
CA VAL A 28 -7.00 5.46 4.65
C VAL A 28 -7.39 5.18 6.09
N GLU A 29 -8.63 4.76 6.33
CA GLU A 29 -9.16 4.43 7.65
C GLU A 29 -8.40 3.24 8.28
N GLU A 30 -8.09 2.21 7.47
CA GLU A 30 -7.26 1.07 7.92
C GLU A 30 -5.84 1.50 8.29
N PHE A 31 -5.27 2.43 7.53
CA PHE A 31 -3.95 2.99 7.82
C PHE A 31 -3.94 3.80 9.13
N GLU A 32 -4.95 4.65 9.33
CA GLU A 32 -5.12 5.43 10.58
C GLU A 32 -5.24 4.51 11.80
N LEU A 33 -6.02 3.43 11.70
CA LEU A 33 -6.13 2.43 12.77
C LEU A 33 -4.78 1.76 13.09
N LEU A 34 -3.97 1.45 12.06
CA LEU A 34 -2.64 0.88 12.26
C LEU A 34 -1.69 1.87 12.97
N GLN A 35 -1.74 3.16 12.61
CA GLN A 35 -0.96 4.21 13.28
C GLN A 35 -1.37 4.36 14.75
N ASP A 36 -2.67 4.40 15.03
CA ASP A 36 -3.21 4.55 16.39
C ASP A 36 -2.90 3.32 17.27
N SER A 37 -2.84 2.13 16.67
CA SER A 37 -2.52 0.89 17.37
C SER A 37 -1.02 0.70 17.69
N GLY A 38 -0.14 1.59 17.22
CA GLY A 38 1.31 1.47 17.39
C GLY A 38 1.93 0.27 16.65
N ALA A 39 1.22 -0.28 15.67
CA ALA A 39 1.67 -1.39 14.84
C ALA A 39 2.59 -0.95 13.68
N LEU A 40 2.87 0.35 13.57
CA LEU A 40 3.72 1.00 12.56
C LEU A 40 4.83 1.84 13.21
#